data_AF-A0A368G6H9-F1
#
_entry.id   AF-A0A368G6H9-F1
#
_cell.length_a   1.000
_cell.length_b   1.000
_cell.length_c   1.000
_cell.angle_alpha   90.00
_cell.angle_beta   90.00
_cell.angle_gamma   90.00
#
_symmetry.space_group_name_H-M   'P 1'
#
loop_
_entity.id
_entity.type
_entity.pdbx_description
1 polymer ?
#
loop_
_entity_poly.entity_id
_entity_poly.type
_entity_poly.pdbx_seq_one_letter_code
_entity_poly.pdbx_strand_id
1 'polypeptide(L)'
;MCSVGCIHNGQHYKVGEQWPDGEFVFYCKNNGGRCRKVCIGCQHRNKRLYDGDRYSEKGSVYQCEIRPDSFGHKPVACLSRELDGSTIERVIGCRWYLQTPDSKIEQTCELNGTTTSVKTVGCIYRHNGFDTIFLTPGRYTIWNLPHVKKSVGLACRETAYGAKLDVFDVTQLNVYTQGLTYDMPRGK
;
A
#
# COMPACT_ATOMS: atom_id res chain seq x y z
N MET A 1 10.64 -50.15 -8.55
CA MET A 1 9.71 -49.43 -9.45
C MET A 1 10.24 -48.01 -9.63
N CYS A 2 10.58 -47.61 -10.86
CA CYS A 2 10.99 -46.23 -11.15
C CYS A 2 9.74 -45.41 -11.49
N SER A 3 9.51 -44.31 -10.78
CA SER A 3 8.37 -43.44 -11.08
C SER A 3 8.65 -42.70 -12.39
N VAL A 4 7.80 -42.88 -13.41
CA VAL A 4 7.99 -42.31 -14.76
C VAL A 4 7.34 -40.93 -14.97
N GLY A 5 6.62 -40.44 -13.96
CA GLY A 5 5.92 -39.15 -14.01
C GLY A 5 5.17 -38.83 -12.72
N CYS A 6 4.46 -37.72 -12.74
CA CYS A 6 3.63 -37.24 -11.66
C CYS A 6 2.15 -37.45 -12.02
N ILE A 7 1.31 -37.67 -11.01
CA ILE A 7 -0.14 -37.78 -11.18
C ILE A 7 -0.79 -36.66 -10.38
N HIS A 8 -1.70 -35.91 -11.02
CA HIS A 8 -2.48 -34.87 -10.36
C HIS A 8 -3.89 -34.83 -10.95
N ASN A 9 -4.91 -34.88 -10.08
CA ASN A 9 -6.32 -34.94 -10.45
C ASN A 9 -6.64 -36.02 -11.51
N GLY A 10 -6.00 -37.19 -11.41
CA GLY A 10 -6.16 -38.31 -12.35
C GLY A 10 -5.41 -38.16 -13.67
N GLN A 11 -4.78 -37.01 -13.95
CA GLN A 11 -3.97 -36.78 -15.14
C GLN A 11 -2.49 -37.13 -14.89
N HIS A 12 -1.87 -37.79 -15.87
CA HIS A 12 -0.46 -38.14 -15.87
C HIS A 12 0.38 -37.04 -16.55
N TYR A 13 1.42 -36.59 -15.85
CA TYR A 13 2.39 -35.62 -16.33
C TYR A 13 3.77 -36.26 -16.43
N LYS A 14 4.44 -36.06 -17.56
CA LYS A 14 5.80 -36.57 -17.78
C LYS A 14 6.79 -35.82 -16.88
N VAL A 15 7.90 -36.47 -16.54
CA VAL A 15 9.04 -35.77 -15.94
C VAL A 15 9.45 -34.61 -16.86
N GLY A 16 9.64 -33.42 -16.28
CA GLY A 16 9.93 -32.21 -17.04
C GLY A 16 8.69 -31.38 -17.42
N GLU A 17 7.50 -31.93 -17.30
CA GLU A 17 6.27 -31.25 -17.67
C GLU A 17 5.85 -30.23 -16.62
N GLN A 18 5.27 -29.11 -17.08
CA GLN A 18 4.71 -28.06 -16.25
C GLN A 18 3.23 -27.90 -16.55
N TRP A 19 2.42 -27.70 -15.51
CA TRP A 19 0.99 -27.46 -15.66
C TRP A 19 0.49 -26.40 -14.69
N PRO A 20 -0.49 -25.58 -15.10
CA PRO A 20 -1.22 -24.71 -14.18
C PRO A 20 -2.20 -25.54 -13.35
N ASP A 21 -2.36 -25.18 -12.08
CA ASP A 21 -3.39 -25.71 -11.17
C ASP A 21 -3.82 -24.55 -10.26
N GLY A 22 -5.02 -24.01 -10.51
CA GLY A 22 -5.53 -22.82 -9.84
C GLY A 22 -4.65 -21.59 -10.06
N GLU A 23 -4.19 -20.99 -8.95
CA GLU A 23 -3.34 -19.80 -8.94
C GLU A 23 -1.84 -20.11 -9.00
N PHE A 24 -1.46 -21.35 -9.29
CA PHE A 24 -0.06 -21.81 -9.21
C PHE A 24 0.35 -22.64 -10.42
N VAL A 25 1.67 -22.74 -10.61
CA VAL A 25 2.30 -23.55 -11.66
C VAL A 25 3.13 -24.65 -11.01
N PHE A 26 2.86 -25.88 -11.40
CA PHE A 26 3.55 -27.06 -10.91
C PHE A 26 4.46 -27.66 -11.97
N TYR A 27 5.48 -28.37 -11.50
CA TYR A 27 6.46 -29.08 -12.30
C TYR A 27 6.65 -30.49 -11.77
N CYS A 28 6.79 -31.45 -12.68
CA CYS A 28 7.13 -32.82 -12.30
C CYS A 28 8.65 -33.00 -12.22
N LYS A 29 9.19 -32.99 -11.00
CA LYS A 29 10.63 -33.16 -10.74
C LYS A 29 10.98 -34.62 -10.51
N ASN A 30 12.01 -35.11 -11.21
CA ASN A 30 12.66 -36.38 -10.86
C ASN A 30 13.62 -36.19 -9.68
N ASN A 31 13.52 -37.06 -8.69
CA ASN A 31 14.35 -37.07 -7.49
C ASN A 31 14.86 -38.50 -7.23
N GLY A 32 15.86 -38.92 -8.01
CA GLY A 32 16.57 -40.19 -7.79
C GLY A 32 15.69 -41.44 -7.88
N GLY A 33 14.76 -41.50 -8.84
CA GLY A 33 13.87 -42.64 -9.06
C GLY A 33 12.44 -42.47 -8.54
N ARG A 34 12.17 -41.37 -7.82
CA ARG A 34 10.81 -40.92 -7.47
C ARG A 34 10.49 -39.62 -8.20
N CYS A 35 9.23 -39.46 -8.60
CA CYS A 35 8.72 -38.21 -9.15
C CYS A 35 8.00 -37.43 -8.06
N ARG A 36 8.24 -36.11 -7.98
CA ARG A 36 7.60 -35.22 -7.02
C ARG A 36 6.95 -34.04 -7.74
N LYS A 37 5.69 -33.77 -7.42
CA LYS A 37 5.02 -32.50 -7.75
C LYS A 37 5.65 -31.39 -6.92
N VAL A 38 6.20 -30.38 -7.58
CA VAL A 38 6.76 -29.18 -6.94
C VAL A 38 6.10 -27.93 -7.52
N CYS A 39 5.70 -27.01 -6.65
CA CYS A 39 5.28 -25.69 -7.09
C CYS A 39 6.52 -24.91 -7.53
N ILE A 40 6.47 -24.28 -8.70
CA ILE A 40 7.60 -23.54 -9.28
C ILE A 40 7.27 -22.09 -9.59
N GLY A 41 6.03 -21.68 -9.36
CA GLY A 41 5.58 -20.34 -9.67
C GLY A 41 4.10 -20.15 -9.35
N CYS A 42 3.67 -18.91 -9.53
CA CYS A 42 2.30 -18.47 -9.35
C CYS A 42 1.69 -18.11 -10.70
N GLN A 43 0.38 -17.91 -10.73
CA GLN A 43 -0.38 -17.51 -11.90
C GLN A 43 -1.28 -16.34 -11.54
N HIS A 44 -1.22 -15.29 -12.36
CA HIS A 44 -2.10 -14.12 -12.24
C HIS A 44 -2.49 -13.62 -13.64
N ARG A 45 -3.79 -13.48 -13.92
CA ARG A 45 -4.34 -13.00 -15.20
C ARG A 45 -3.69 -13.65 -16.44
N ASN A 46 -3.61 -14.99 -16.44
CA ASN A 46 -2.99 -15.80 -17.49
C ASN A 46 -1.47 -15.59 -17.69
N LYS A 47 -0.81 -14.85 -16.81
CA LYS A 47 0.65 -14.73 -16.77
C LYS A 47 1.22 -15.67 -15.71
N ARG A 48 2.28 -16.39 -16.07
CA ARG A 48 3.10 -17.14 -15.13
C ARG A 48 4.09 -16.20 -14.44
N LEU A 49 4.22 -16.34 -13.13
CA LEU A 49 5.11 -15.58 -12.28
C LEU A 49 6.07 -16.57 -11.60
N TYR A 50 7.36 -16.29 -11.63
CA TYR A 50 8.37 -17.06 -10.91
C TYR A 50 8.63 -16.44 -9.53
N ASP A 51 9.39 -17.13 -8.68
CA ASP A 51 9.74 -16.63 -7.34
C ASP A 51 10.37 -15.23 -7.44
N GLY A 52 9.82 -14.29 -6.67
CA GLY A 52 10.24 -12.89 -6.68
C GLY A 52 9.52 -11.99 -7.70
N ASP A 53 8.84 -12.54 -8.69
CA ASP A 53 8.07 -11.74 -9.65
C ASP A 53 6.90 -11.03 -8.94
N ARG A 54 6.67 -9.77 -9.35
CA ARG A 54 5.65 -8.91 -8.75
C ARG A 54 4.55 -8.55 -9.73
N TYR A 55 3.38 -8.28 -9.18
CA TYR A 55 2.27 -7.66 -9.88
C TYR A 55 1.49 -6.75 -8.93
N SER A 56 0.74 -5.82 -9.50
CA SER A 56 -0.13 -4.95 -8.74
C SER A 56 -1.60 -5.21 -9.07
N GLU A 57 -2.44 -5.14 -8.05
CA GLU A 57 -3.89 -5.27 -8.21
C GLU A 57 -4.60 -4.46 -7.12
N LYS A 58 -5.56 -3.62 -7.55
CA LYS A 58 -6.42 -2.81 -6.66
C LYS A 58 -5.65 -1.99 -5.61
N GLY A 59 -4.47 -1.47 -5.97
CA GLY A 59 -3.64 -0.65 -5.09
C GLY A 59 -2.67 -1.42 -4.19
N SER A 60 -2.73 -2.75 -4.19
CA SER A 60 -1.77 -3.62 -3.52
C SER A 60 -0.72 -4.14 -4.49
N VAL A 61 0.49 -4.40 -4.00
CA VAL A 61 1.57 -5.07 -4.73
C VAL A 61 1.79 -6.43 -4.10
N TYR A 62 1.74 -7.46 -4.93
CA TYR A 62 1.96 -8.85 -4.55
C TYR A 62 3.25 -9.36 -5.18
N GLN A 63 3.89 -10.29 -4.49
CA GLN A 63 5.05 -11.02 -4.97
C GLN A 63 4.72 -12.52 -4.95
N CYS A 64 5.06 -13.22 -6.02
CA CYS A 64 5.06 -14.68 -6.00
C CYS A 64 6.19 -15.15 -5.08
N GLU A 65 5.85 -15.92 -4.06
CA GLU A 65 6.81 -16.52 -3.13
C GLU A 65 6.74 -18.04 -3.27
N ILE A 66 7.88 -18.67 -3.62
CA ILE A 66 8.03 -20.12 -3.72
C ILE A 66 9.10 -20.57 -2.72
N ARG A 67 8.69 -21.37 -1.73
CA ARG A 67 9.57 -21.99 -0.73
C ARG A 67 9.38 -23.50 -0.74
N PRO A 68 10.28 -24.28 -0.12
CA PRO A 68 10.14 -25.75 -0.07
C PRO A 68 8.82 -26.22 0.57
N ASP A 69 8.35 -25.50 1.59
CA ASP A 69 7.21 -25.88 2.43
C ASP A 69 5.98 -24.97 2.29
N SER A 70 6.13 -23.83 1.62
CA SER A 70 5.05 -22.87 1.40
C SER A 70 5.18 -22.18 0.05
N PHE A 71 4.07 -21.76 -0.52
CA PHE A 71 4.04 -20.91 -1.70
C PHE A 71 2.77 -20.06 -1.69
N GLY A 72 2.80 -18.90 -2.33
CA GLY A 72 1.66 -18.00 -2.33
C GLY A 72 1.90 -16.67 -3.02
N HIS A 73 0.80 -15.96 -3.26
CA HIS A 73 0.80 -14.55 -3.63
C HIS A 73 0.88 -13.70 -2.36
N LYS A 74 2.06 -13.19 -2.05
CA LYS A 74 2.31 -12.48 -0.80
C LYS A 74 2.17 -10.97 -1.01
N PRO A 75 1.33 -10.26 -0.23
CA PRO A 75 1.32 -8.81 -0.24
C PRO A 75 2.67 -8.27 0.28
N VAL A 76 3.30 -7.37 -0.48
CA VAL A 76 4.63 -6.82 -0.14
C VAL A 76 4.69 -5.30 -0.10
N ALA A 77 3.76 -4.61 -0.77
CA ALA A 77 3.77 -3.15 -0.86
C ALA A 77 2.37 -2.57 -1.14
N CYS A 78 2.22 -1.26 -0.98
CA CYS A 78 1.11 -0.45 -1.46
C CYS A 78 1.56 0.34 -2.70
N LEU A 79 0.61 0.70 -3.57
CA LEU A 79 0.83 1.73 -4.57
C LEU A 79 0.44 3.10 -4.01
N SER A 80 1.43 3.95 -3.72
CA SER A 80 1.21 5.35 -3.35
C SER A 80 1.17 6.24 -4.58
N ARG A 81 0.30 7.25 -4.56
CA ARG A 81 0.26 8.29 -5.59
C ARG A 81 0.99 9.53 -5.10
N GLU A 82 1.94 10.00 -5.88
CA GLU A 82 2.71 11.22 -5.60
C GLU A 82 1.94 12.47 -6.06
N LEU A 83 2.44 13.65 -5.67
CA LEU A 83 1.83 14.94 -5.99
C LEU A 83 1.79 15.24 -7.50
N ASP A 84 2.75 14.72 -8.26
CA ASP A 84 2.80 14.82 -9.72
C ASP A 84 1.87 13.81 -10.43
N GLY A 85 1.19 12.96 -9.65
CA GLY A 85 0.29 11.93 -10.14
C GLY A 85 0.97 10.60 -10.48
N SER A 86 2.30 10.50 -10.39
CA SER A 86 3.03 9.24 -10.54
C SER A 86 2.70 8.27 -9.40
N THR A 87 2.96 6.97 -9.62
CA THR A 87 2.72 5.93 -8.63
C THR A 87 4.02 5.25 -8.22
N ILE A 88 4.22 5.05 -6.92
CA ILE A 88 5.41 4.45 -6.34
C ILE A 88 5.02 3.27 -5.46
N GLU A 89 5.79 2.18 -5.52
CA GLU A 89 5.64 1.07 -4.57
C GLU A 89 6.22 1.46 -3.19
N ARG A 90 5.40 1.37 -2.14
CA ARG A 90 5.81 1.63 -0.76
C ARG A 90 5.70 0.35 0.04
N VAL A 91 6.81 -0.09 0.62
CA VAL A 91 6.87 -1.32 1.43
C VAL A 91 5.94 -1.20 2.64
N ILE A 92 5.30 -2.31 3.01
CA ILE A 92 4.42 -2.39 4.18
C ILE A 92 5.15 -1.91 5.43
N GLY A 93 4.49 -1.05 6.21
CA GLY A 93 5.02 -0.46 7.45
C GLY A 93 5.91 0.77 7.24
N CYS A 94 6.31 1.09 6.01
CA CYS A 94 7.02 2.34 5.75
C CYS A 94 6.10 3.55 5.94
N ARG A 95 6.69 4.65 6.40
CA ARG A 95 6.06 5.97 6.45
C ARG A 95 6.77 6.94 5.51
N TRP A 96 6.01 7.82 4.88
CA TRP A 96 6.55 8.83 3.97
C TRP A 96 5.70 10.10 4.01
N TYR A 97 6.20 11.16 3.38
CA TYR A 97 5.53 12.44 3.29
C TYR A 97 5.29 12.82 1.83
N LEU A 98 4.07 13.24 1.51
CA LEU A 98 3.79 14.05 0.32
C LEU A 98 3.95 15.52 0.71
N GLN A 99 4.94 16.21 0.14
CA GLN A 99 5.37 17.52 0.65
C GLN A 99 5.21 18.64 -0.38
N THR A 100 4.62 19.75 0.04
CA THR A 100 4.68 21.06 -0.61
C THR A 100 5.48 22.03 0.26
N PRO A 101 5.76 23.27 -0.19
CA PRO A 101 6.40 24.27 0.66
C PRO A 101 5.64 24.47 1.99
N ASP A 102 4.31 24.50 1.93
CA ASP A 102 3.43 24.90 3.04
C ASP A 102 2.78 23.72 3.77
N SER A 103 2.96 22.49 3.29
CA SER A 103 2.32 21.32 3.91
C SER A 103 3.10 20.01 3.72
N LYS A 104 2.86 19.06 4.62
CA LYS A 104 3.19 17.65 4.42
C LYS A 104 1.96 16.79 4.72
N ILE A 105 1.76 15.73 3.96
CA ILE A 105 0.78 14.69 4.26
C ILE A 105 1.57 13.44 4.63
N GLU A 106 1.51 13.02 5.89
CA GLU A 106 2.14 11.80 6.37
C GLU A 106 1.26 10.60 6.01
N GLN A 107 1.83 9.62 5.32
CA GLN A 107 1.15 8.39 4.92
C GLN A 107 1.96 7.16 5.31
N THR A 108 1.26 6.03 5.40
CA THR A 108 1.87 4.73 5.66
C THR A 108 1.16 3.63 4.86
N CYS A 109 1.88 2.53 4.59
CA CYS A 109 1.32 1.36 3.95
C CYS A 109 0.96 0.33 5.02
N GLU A 110 -0.32 0.00 5.16
CA GLU A 110 -0.80 -0.98 6.13
C GLU A 110 -1.23 -2.28 5.44
N LEU A 111 -1.03 -3.41 6.12
CA LEU A 111 -1.53 -4.72 5.73
C LEU A 111 -2.90 -4.96 6.39
N ASN A 112 -3.92 -5.13 5.57
CA ASN A 112 -5.29 -5.44 5.97
C ASN A 112 -5.64 -6.86 5.54
N GLY A 113 -5.30 -7.83 6.38
CA GLY A 113 -5.45 -9.25 6.09
C GLY A 113 -4.53 -9.67 4.94
N THR A 114 -5.10 -9.94 3.76
CA THR A 114 -4.37 -10.36 2.56
C THR A 114 -4.07 -9.22 1.59
N THR A 115 -4.58 -8.02 1.84
CA THR A 115 -4.43 -6.85 0.95
C THR A 115 -3.69 -5.72 1.65
N THR A 116 -3.17 -4.77 0.89
CA THR A 116 -2.49 -3.58 1.43
C THR A 116 -3.21 -2.31 1.01
N SER A 117 -3.17 -1.29 1.86
CA SER A 117 -3.73 0.03 1.55
C SER A 117 -2.86 1.14 2.10
N VAL A 118 -2.79 2.24 1.36
CA VAL A 118 -2.22 3.49 1.86
C VAL A 118 -3.20 4.11 2.84
N LYS A 119 -2.70 4.51 4.02
CA LYS A 119 -3.45 5.23 5.04
C LYS A 119 -2.76 6.54 5.34
N THR A 120 -3.54 7.62 5.42
CA THR A 120 -3.03 8.89 5.91
C THR A 120 -2.96 8.87 7.42
N VAL A 121 -1.79 9.21 7.95
CA VAL A 121 -1.53 9.36 9.39
C VAL A 121 -1.93 10.76 9.84
N GLY A 122 -1.60 11.79 9.06
CA GLY A 122 -2.00 13.15 9.34
C GLY A 122 -1.57 14.17 8.30
N CYS A 123 -2.11 15.38 8.44
CA CYS A 123 -1.71 16.55 7.70
C CYS A 123 -0.87 17.47 8.59
N ILE A 124 0.23 17.96 8.07
CA ILE A 124 1.18 18.82 8.77
C ILE A 124 1.21 20.17 8.04
N TYR A 125 0.83 21.23 8.74
CA TYR A 125 0.98 22.60 8.27
C TYR A 125 2.41 23.07 8.52
N ARG A 126 3.02 23.71 7.52
CA ARG A 126 4.36 24.30 7.62
C ARG A 126 4.27 25.81 7.57
N HIS A 127 4.93 26.47 8.50
CA HIS A 127 5.04 27.92 8.54
C HIS A 127 6.52 28.30 8.64
N ASN A 128 6.98 29.18 7.75
CA ASN A 128 8.39 29.59 7.65
C ASN A 128 9.37 28.40 7.55
N GLY A 129 8.96 27.32 6.88
CA GLY A 129 9.78 26.11 6.70
C GLY A 129 9.72 25.10 7.86
N PHE A 130 9.04 25.42 8.97
CA PHE A 130 8.94 24.53 10.13
C PHE A 130 7.58 23.83 10.20
N ASP A 131 7.60 22.55 10.56
CA ASP A 131 6.38 21.78 10.83
C ASP A 131 5.74 22.33 12.10
N THR A 132 4.58 22.97 11.97
CA THR A 132 3.99 23.82 13.02
C THR A 132 2.77 23.19 13.66
N ILE A 133 1.87 22.61 12.86
CA ILE A 133 0.63 22.00 13.34
C ILE A 133 0.45 20.65 12.69
N PHE A 134 0.13 19.65 13.50
CA PHE A 134 -0.30 18.33 13.05
C PHE A 134 -1.80 18.16 13.26
N LEU A 135 -2.50 17.67 12.25
CA LEU A 135 -3.91 17.32 12.29
C LEU A 135 -4.11 15.88 11.85
N THR A 136 -4.92 15.14 12.61
CA THR A 136 -5.42 13.84 12.13
C THR A 136 -6.47 14.04 11.03
N PRO A 137 -6.63 13.07 10.10
CA PRO A 137 -7.67 13.14 9.09
C PRO A 137 -9.06 13.32 9.69
N GLY A 138 -9.91 14.11 9.03
CA GLY A 138 -11.26 14.43 9.50
C GLY A 138 -11.31 15.53 10.56
N ARG A 139 -10.17 16.20 10.84
CA ARG A 139 -10.09 17.26 11.84
C ARG A 139 -9.71 18.62 11.27
N TYR A 140 -10.07 19.67 12.00
CA TYR A 140 -9.67 21.04 11.71
C TYR A 140 -9.22 21.77 12.97
N THR A 141 -8.45 22.84 12.82
CA THR A 141 -8.08 23.73 13.91
C THR A 141 -8.00 25.18 13.43
N ILE A 142 -7.93 26.12 14.38
CA ILE A 142 -7.64 27.52 14.11
C ILE A 142 -6.30 27.84 14.75
N TRP A 143 -5.35 28.27 13.95
CA TRP A 143 -4.01 28.61 14.40
C TRP A 143 -3.77 30.12 14.36
N ASN A 144 -3.25 30.67 15.45
CA ASN A 144 -2.86 32.07 15.52
C ASN A 144 -1.41 32.21 15.06
N LEU A 145 -1.18 33.00 14.01
CA LEU A 145 0.16 33.17 13.47
C LEU A 145 1.05 33.92 14.49
N PRO A 146 2.27 33.43 14.78
CA PRO A 146 3.19 34.14 15.65
C PRO A 146 3.52 35.53 15.09
N HIS A 147 3.53 36.55 15.95
CA HIS A 147 3.89 37.93 15.62
C HIS A 147 3.00 38.63 14.58
N VAL A 148 1.93 37.98 14.12
CA VAL A 148 0.94 38.56 13.22
C VAL A 148 -0.42 38.44 13.91
N LYS A 149 -1.18 39.52 14.06
CA LYS A 149 -2.55 39.48 14.62
C LYS A 149 -3.55 38.87 13.61
N LYS A 150 -3.21 37.70 13.06
CA LYS A 150 -3.97 36.98 12.05
C LYS A 150 -4.05 35.52 12.44
N SER A 151 -5.26 34.97 12.31
CA SER A 151 -5.54 33.56 12.49
C SER A 151 -5.80 32.91 11.14
N VAL A 152 -5.43 31.64 11.01
CA VAL A 152 -5.71 30.83 9.83
C VAL A 152 -6.45 29.57 10.26
N GLY A 153 -7.43 29.17 9.45
CA GLY A 153 -8.07 27.87 9.58
C GLY A 153 -7.26 26.81 8.86
N LEU A 154 -7.13 25.65 9.49
CA LEU A 154 -6.44 24.48 8.95
C LEU A 154 -7.40 23.29 8.98
N ALA A 155 -7.62 22.61 7.87
CA ALA A 155 -8.50 21.45 7.79
C ALA A 155 -7.81 20.28 7.08
N CYS A 156 -7.69 19.14 7.77
CA CYS A 156 -7.18 17.90 7.19
C CYS A 156 -8.36 17.07 6.69
N ARG A 157 -8.73 17.24 5.42
CA ARG A 157 -9.88 16.57 4.82
C ARG A 157 -9.50 15.25 4.19
N GLU A 158 -10.29 14.22 4.47
CA GLU A 158 -10.17 12.93 3.81
C GLU A 158 -10.57 13.05 2.33
N THR A 159 -9.89 12.29 1.50
CA THR A 159 -10.08 12.23 0.05
C THR A 159 -10.01 10.77 -0.38
N ALA A 160 -10.40 10.47 -1.62
CA ALA A 160 -10.30 9.12 -2.17
C ALA A 160 -8.87 8.54 -2.19
N TYR A 161 -7.84 9.39 -2.07
CA TYR A 161 -6.42 9.00 -2.18
C TYR A 161 -5.62 9.25 -0.90
N GLY A 162 -6.28 9.56 0.22
CA GLY A 162 -5.63 9.90 1.48
C GLY A 162 -6.26 11.15 2.10
N ALA A 163 -5.49 12.20 2.32
CA ALA A 163 -6.02 13.46 2.83
C ALA A 163 -5.36 14.67 2.16
N LYS A 164 -6.02 15.82 2.28
CA LYS A 164 -5.52 17.12 1.84
C LYS A 164 -5.57 18.09 3.01
N LEU A 165 -4.53 18.89 3.17
CA LEU A 165 -4.55 20.04 4.05
C LEU A 165 -5.09 21.26 3.30
N ASP A 166 -6.24 21.77 3.73
CA ASP A 166 -6.72 23.08 3.31
C ASP A 166 -6.32 24.13 4.34
N VAL A 167 -5.74 25.23 3.86
CA VAL A 167 -5.45 26.44 4.63
C VAL A 167 -6.43 27.51 4.15
N PHE A 168 -7.20 28.10 5.07
CA PHE A 168 -8.29 29.01 4.72
C PHE A 168 -8.39 30.19 5.70
N ASP A 169 -9.07 31.26 5.27
CA ASP A 169 -9.38 32.40 6.13
C ASP A 169 -10.48 32.03 7.13
N VAL A 170 -10.36 32.43 8.40
CA VAL A 170 -11.31 32.07 9.46
C VAL A 170 -12.74 32.54 9.16
N THR A 171 -12.93 33.57 8.32
CA THR A 171 -14.25 33.98 7.84
C THR A 171 -14.98 32.88 7.04
N GLN A 172 -14.26 31.92 6.46
CA GLN A 172 -14.79 30.81 5.67
C GLN A 172 -14.95 29.52 6.48
N LEU A 173 -14.93 29.59 7.82
CA LEU A 173 -14.96 28.42 8.70
C LEU A 173 -16.04 27.40 8.31
N ASN A 174 -17.30 27.84 8.20
CA ASN A 174 -18.44 26.96 7.94
C ASN A 174 -18.31 26.15 6.63
N VAL A 175 -17.59 26.66 5.64
CA VAL A 175 -17.39 25.99 4.34
C VAL A 175 -16.29 24.94 4.42
N TYR A 176 -15.22 25.25 5.15
CA TYR A 176 -14.03 24.39 5.21
C TYR A 176 -14.10 23.33 6.31
N THR A 177 -14.99 23.49 7.30
CA THR A 177 -15.10 22.61 8.47
C THR A 177 -16.33 21.72 8.47
N GLN A 178 -17.14 21.76 7.41
CA GLN A 178 -18.35 20.96 7.32
C GLN A 178 -18.03 19.46 7.42
N GLY A 179 -18.58 18.79 8.44
CA GLY A 179 -18.33 17.38 8.72
C GLY A 179 -16.99 17.07 9.40
N LEU A 180 -16.20 18.08 9.77
CA LEU A 180 -14.93 17.92 10.47
C LEU A 180 -15.09 18.13 11.98
N THR A 181 -14.21 17.47 12.75
CA THR A 181 -14.15 17.65 14.20
C THR A 181 -13.06 18.66 14.57
N TYR A 182 -13.37 19.59 15.46
CA TYR A 182 -12.37 20.53 15.96
C TYR A 182 -11.30 19.80 16.78
N ASP A 183 -10.03 20.01 16.44
CA ASP A 183 -8.88 19.61 17.24
C ASP A 183 -8.26 20.85 17.86
N MET A 184 -8.15 20.86 19.18
CA MET A 184 -7.48 21.94 19.86
C MET A 184 -5.98 21.87 19.50
N PRO A 185 -5.39 22.96 18.98
CA PRO A 185 -4.01 22.92 18.52
C PRO A 185 -3.10 22.60 19.71
N ARG A 186 -2.31 21.52 19.57
CA ARG A 186 -1.42 21.07 20.63
C ARG A 186 -0.07 21.76 20.44
N GLY A 187 0.10 22.88 21.12
CA GLY A 187 1.34 23.65 21.17
C GLY A 187 1.23 24.72 22.26
N LYS A 188 2.17 24.73 23.20
CA LYS A 188 2.39 25.84 24.14
C LYS A 188 3.22 26.92 23.45
#